data_AF-A0A938TZ67-F1
#
_entry.id   AF-A0A938TZ67-F1
#
_cell.length_a   1.000
_cell.length_b   1.000
_cell.length_c   1.000
_cell.angle_alpha   90.00
_cell.angle_beta   90.00
_cell.angle_gamma   90.00
#
_symmetry.space_group_name_H-M   'P 1'
#
loop_
_entity.id
_entity.type
_entity.pdbx_description
1 polymer ?
#
loop_
_entity_poly.entity_id
_entity_poly.type
_entity_poly.pdbx_seq_one_letter_code
_entity_poly.pdbx_strand_id
1 'polypeptide(L)'
;MKKVIIVILGLLLALSLAGAGLAADPTAKEQTDCPVMVGKINKSLYADYQGQRVYFCCPGCIEAFRKDPESYLKKMKEQGITPEKSPGGK
;
A
#
# COMPACT_ATOMS: atom_id res chain seq x y z
N MET A 1 34.86 -20.94 35.86
CA MET A 1 35.43 -19.92 34.94
C MET A 1 35.87 -20.44 33.55
N LYS A 2 35.77 -21.74 33.22
CA LYS A 2 36.19 -22.26 31.89
C LYS A 2 35.14 -23.11 31.14
N LYS A 3 33.95 -23.30 31.71
CA LYS A 3 32.84 -24.06 31.07
C LYS A 3 31.60 -23.21 30.80
N VAL A 4 31.59 -21.95 31.27
CA VAL A 4 30.51 -20.97 31.03
C VAL A 4 30.66 -20.30 29.64
N ILE A 5 31.84 -20.41 29.02
CA ILE A 5 32.15 -19.79 27.72
C ILE A 5 31.57 -20.61 26.54
N ILE A 6 31.32 -21.90 26.70
CA ILE A 6 30.94 -22.79 25.58
C ILE A 6 29.42 -22.76 25.29
N VAL A 7 28.59 -22.41 26.28
CA VAL A 7 27.12 -22.36 26.08
C VAL A 7 26.69 -21.09 25.33
N ILE A 8 27.59 -20.12 25.15
CA ILE A 8 27.35 -18.87 24.41
C ILE A 8 27.38 -19.10 22.88
N LEU A 9 27.84 -20.26 22.41
CA LEU A 9 28.03 -20.56 20.98
C LEU A 9 26.96 -21.49 20.38
N GLY A 10 25.92 -21.88 21.14
CA GLY A 10 25.15 -23.10 20.88
C GLY A 10 23.63 -23.00 20.68
N LEU A 11 23.01 -21.83 20.52
CA LEU A 11 21.57 -21.77 20.19
C LEU A 11 21.21 -20.68 19.17
N LEU A 12 21.63 -20.99 17.96
CA LEU A 12 21.26 -20.39 16.67
C LEU A 12 19.79 -20.71 16.28
N LEU A 13 18.80 -20.50 17.16
CA LEU A 13 17.40 -20.72 16.77
C LEU A 13 16.37 -19.95 17.61
N ALA A 14 15.96 -18.78 17.11
CA ALA A 14 14.57 -18.30 17.07
C ALA A 14 14.56 -16.82 16.61
N LEU A 15 14.29 -16.55 15.33
CA LEU A 15 12.95 -16.17 14.87
C LEU A 15 12.48 -14.82 15.44
N SER A 16 12.71 -13.71 14.71
CA SER A 16 11.60 -12.76 14.44
C SER A 16 11.93 -11.71 13.37
N LEU A 17 11.32 -11.93 12.20
CA LEU A 17 10.65 -10.96 11.32
C LEU A 17 11.42 -9.71 10.85
N ALA A 18 11.93 -9.82 9.61
CA ALA A 18 11.53 -9.00 8.47
C ALA A 18 10.83 -7.66 8.80
N GLY A 19 11.62 -6.61 9.02
CA GLY A 19 11.18 -5.22 8.88
C GLY A 19 11.42 -4.73 7.45
N ALA A 20 10.88 -5.40 6.43
CA ALA A 20 10.80 -4.83 5.09
C ALA A 20 9.66 -3.81 5.08
N GLY A 21 9.90 -2.64 5.66
CA GLY A 21 9.09 -1.47 5.37
C GLY A 21 9.22 -1.21 3.88
N LEU A 22 8.15 -1.49 3.12
CA LEU A 22 7.99 -1.01 1.75
C LEU A 22 8.14 0.51 1.82
N ALA A 23 9.34 1.00 1.50
CA ALA A 23 9.64 2.40 1.40
C ALA A 23 8.67 2.98 0.37
N ALA A 24 7.80 3.89 0.82
CA ALA A 24 6.98 4.67 -0.07
C ALA A 24 7.92 5.47 -0.99
N ASP A 25 7.74 5.36 -2.31
CA ASP A 25 8.46 6.15 -3.30
C ASP A 25 8.25 7.65 -3.01
N PRO A 26 9.29 8.41 -2.62
CA PRO A 26 9.17 9.83 -2.26
C PRO A 26 8.85 10.73 -3.47
N THR A 27 8.76 10.17 -4.67
CA THR A 27 8.47 10.85 -5.93
C THR A 27 7.01 10.72 -6.38
N ALA A 28 6.18 9.99 -5.64
CA ALA A 28 4.79 9.78 -6.00
C ALA A 28 3.94 11.05 -5.83
N LYS A 29 3.17 11.39 -6.86
CA LYS A 29 2.21 12.50 -6.82
C LYS A 29 0.96 12.09 -6.05
N GLU A 30 0.41 13.03 -5.27
CA GLU A 30 -0.92 12.85 -4.65
C GLU A 30 -1.99 12.72 -5.74
N GLN A 31 -2.98 11.88 -5.47
CA GLN A 31 -4.11 11.70 -6.36
C GLN A 31 -5.02 12.95 -6.33
N THR A 32 -5.16 13.64 -7.45
CA THR A 32 -6.10 14.78 -7.62
C THR A 32 -7.28 14.46 -8.53
N ASP A 33 -7.15 13.42 -9.36
CA ASP A 33 -8.08 13.09 -10.42
C ASP A 33 -8.59 11.65 -10.28
N CYS A 34 -9.80 11.41 -10.80
CA CYS A 34 -10.42 10.10 -10.75
C CYS A 34 -9.72 9.14 -11.74
N PRO A 35 -9.32 7.92 -11.32
CA PRO A 35 -8.62 6.98 -12.20
C PRO A 35 -9.55 6.28 -13.19
N VAL A 36 -10.87 6.41 -13.02
CA VAL A 36 -11.88 5.78 -13.88
C VAL A 36 -12.29 6.68 -15.04
N MET A 37 -12.37 7.99 -14.80
CA MET A 37 -12.86 8.98 -15.77
C MET A 37 -12.29 10.36 -15.49
N VAL A 38 -12.46 11.30 -16.43
CA VAL A 38 -12.06 12.69 -16.23
C VAL A 38 -12.97 13.35 -15.18
N GLY A 39 -12.41 13.66 -14.01
CA GLY A 39 -13.12 14.33 -12.93
C GLY A 39 -12.23 14.52 -11.69
N LYS A 40 -12.53 15.55 -10.89
CA LYS A 40 -11.85 15.80 -9.61
C LYS A 40 -12.36 14.85 -8.53
N ILE A 41 -11.46 14.38 -7.68
CA ILE A 41 -11.81 13.45 -6.61
C ILE A 41 -12.65 14.11 -5.51
N ASN A 42 -13.42 13.30 -4.80
CA ASN A 42 -14.00 13.63 -3.51
C ASN A 42 -13.39 12.68 -2.46
N LYS A 43 -12.71 13.22 -1.44
CA LYS A 43 -12.06 12.40 -0.39
C LYS A 43 -13.05 11.58 0.47
N SER A 44 -14.36 11.85 0.36
CA SER A 44 -15.42 11.04 0.99
C SER A 44 -15.82 9.81 0.17
N LEU A 45 -15.43 9.75 -1.11
CA LEU A 45 -15.72 8.65 -2.01
C LEU A 45 -14.43 7.88 -2.28
N TYR A 46 -14.24 6.76 -1.58
CA TYR A 46 -13.03 5.97 -1.67
C TYR A 46 -13.29 4.48 -1.61
N ALA A 47 -12.29 3.71 -2.03
CA ALA A 47 -12.20 2.28 -1.82
C ALA A 47 -10.79 1.96 -1.35
N ASP A 48 -10.72 1.08 -0.35
CA ASP A 48 -9.46 0.55 0.13
C ASP A 48 -9.19 -0.79 -0.55
N TYR A 49 -7.99 -0.96 -1.10
CA TYR A 49 -7.54 -2.17 -1.77
C TYR A 49 -6.05 -2.38 -1.51
N GLN A 50 -5.65 -3.56 -1.03
CA GLN A 50 -4.25 -3.92 -0.75
C GLN A 50 -3.50 -2.89 0.12
N GLY A 51 -4.16 -2.33 1.13
CA GLY A 51 -3.59 -1.32 2.02
C GLY A 51 -3.41 0.07 1.39
N GLN A 52 -3.94 0.29 0.19
CA GLN A 52 -4.01 1.59 -0.48
C GLN A 52 -5.45 2.09 -0.51
N ARG A 53 -5.64 3.40 -0.42
CA ARG A 53 -6.91 4.12 -0.53
C ARG A 53 -6.95 4.88 -1.84
N VAL A 54 -7.90 4.50 -2.70
CA VAL A 54 -8.15 5.15 -3.99
C VAL A 54 -9.38 6.03 -3.87
N TYR A 55 -9.27 7.29 -4.29
CA TYR A 55 -10.37 8.26 -4.26
C TYR A 55 -11.11 8.34 -5.60
N PHE A 56 -12.38 8.74 -5.57
CA PHE A 56 -13.25 8.77 -6.76
C PHE A 56 -14.09 10.05 -6.83
N CYS A 57 -14.58 10.38 -8.02
CA CYS A 57 -15.46 11.52 -8.23
C CYS A 57 -16.95 11.20 -7.98
N CYS A 58 -17.36 9.93 -8.09
CA CYS A 58 -18.75 9.50 -7.91
C CYS A 58 -18.85 8.03 -7.43
N PRO A 59 -20.00 7.60 -6.89
CA PRO A 59 -20.20 6.22 -6.45
C PRO A 59 -20.03 5.17 -7.56
N GLY A 60 -20.48 5.46 -8.79
CA GLY A 60 -20.34 4.53 -9.92
C GLY A 60 -18.87 4.22 -10.28
N CYS A 61 -17.94 5.14 -10.02
CA CYS A 61 -16.51 4.88 -10.21
C CYS A 61 -15.96 3.88 -9.19
N ILE A 62 -16.53 3.82 -7.97
CA ILE A 62 -16.14 2.82 -6.97
C ILE A 62 -16.51 1.42 -7.49
N GLU A 63 -17.70 1.27 -8.06
CA GLU A 63 -18.15 -0.01 -8.63
C GLU A 63 -17.30 -0.43 -9.83
N ALA A 64 -16.95 0.51 -10.71
CA ALA A 64 -16.05 0.24 -11.83
C ALA A 64 -14.67 -0.21 -11.35
N PHE A 65 -14.09 0.49 -10.36
CA PHE A 65 -12.80 0.12 -9.77
C PHE A 65 -12.80 -1.29 -9.18
N ARG A 66 -13.86 -1.67 -8.44
CA ARG A 66 -13.95 -3.00 -7.82
C ARG A 66 -13.99 -4.17 -8.81
N LYS A 67 -14.34 -3.93 -10.07
CA LYS A 67 -14.34 -4.97 -11.12
C LYS A 67 -12.93 -5.32 -11.58
N ASP A 68 -12.02 -4.36 -11.56
CA ASP A 68 -10.63 -4.53 -12.05
C ASP A 68 -9.67 -3.55 -11.34
N PRO A 69 -9.47 -3.68 -10.02
CA PRO A 69 -8.72 -2.70 -9.24
C PRO A 69 -7.23 -2.64 -9.64
N GLU A 70 -6.66 -3.77 -10.06
CA GLU A 70 -5.24 -3.87 -10.44
C GLU A 70 -4.93 -3.06 -11.70
N SER A 71 -5.82 -3.07 -12.70
CA SER A 71 -5.67 -2.28 -13.92
C SER A 71 -5.64 -0.77 -13.64
N TYR A 72 -6.52 -0.29 -12.75
CA TYR A 72 -6.52 1.12 -12.35
C TYR A 72 -5.28 1.49 -11.55
N LEU A 73 -4.85 0.65 -10.60
CA LEU A 73 -3.62 0.88 -9.83
C LEU A 73 -2.37 0.91 -10.72
N LYS A 74 -2.29 0.01 -11.70
CA LYS A 74 -1.19 0.01 -12.68
C LYS A 74 -1.15 1.30 -13.48
N LYS A 75 -2.29 1.77 -13.99
CA LYS A 75 -2.39 3.05 -14.72
C LYS A 75 -2.00 4.24 -13.85
N MET A 76 -2.45 4.28 -12.60
CA MET A 76 -2.07 5.32 -11.65
C MET A 76 -0.55 5.33 -11.44
N LYS A 77 0.06 4.15 -11.23
CA LYS A 77 1.51 4.02 -11.07
C LYS A 77 2.28 4.47 -12.31
N GLU A 78 1.81 4.13 -13.50
CA GLU A 78 2.39 4.60 -14.78
C GLU A 78 2.31 6.13 -14.93
N GLN A 79 1.29 6.75 -14.33
CA GLN A 79 1.14 8.20 -14.24
C GLN A 79 1.92 8.84 -13.08
N GLY A 80 2.68 8.04 -12.30
CA GLY A 80 3.40 8.48 -11.12
C GLY A 80 2.51 8.88 -9.95
N ILE A 81 1.26 8.39 -9.92
CA ILE A 81 0.30 8.60 -8.85
C ILE A 81 0.30 7.36 -7.96
N THR A 82 0.60 7.55 -6.67
CA THR A 82 0.47 6.48 -5.68
C THR A 82 -0.71 6.81 -4.77
N PRO A 83 -1.73 5.94 -4.69
CA PRO A 83 -2.83 6.15 -3.77
C PRO A 83 -2.35 6.19 -2.31
N GLU A 84 -3.08 6.92 -1.48
CA GLU A 84 -2.77 7.10 -0.05
C GLU A 84 -2.76 5.75 0.67
N LYS A 85 -2.01 5.63 1.78
CA LYS A 85 -2.07 4.43 2.60
C LYS A 85 -3.43 4.33 3.30
N SER A 86 -4.13 3.20 3.15
CA SER A 86 -5.39 2.98 3.86
C SER A 86 -5.13 2.80 5.36
N PRO A 87 -5.89 3.50 6.23
CA PRO A 87 -5.81 3.33 7.68
C PRO A 87 -6.17 1.90 8.16
N GLY A 88 -6.90 1.14 7.35
CA GLY A 88 -7.41 -0.19 7.68
C GLY A 88 -6.65 -1.36 7.05
N GLY A 89 -5.61 -1.09 6.26
CA GLY A 89 -4.83 -2.12 5.57
C GLY A 89 -4.05 -2.99 6.55
N LYS A 90 -4.47 -4.24 6.74
CA LYS A 90 -3.60 -5.31 7.24
C LYS A 90 -2.86 -5.94 6.07
#